data_AF-A0A225UI00-F1
#
_entry.id   AF-A0A225UI00-F1
#
_cell.length_a   1.000
_cell.length_b   1.000
_cell.length_c   1.000
_cell.angle_alpha   90.00
_cell.angle_beta   90.00
_cell.angle_gamma   90.00
#
_symmetry.space_group_name_H-M   'P 1'
#
loop_
_entity.id
_entity.type
_entity.pdbx_description
1 polymer ?
#
loop_
_entity_poly.entity_id
_entity_poly.type
_entity_poly.pdbx_seq_one_letter_code
_entity_poly.pdbx_strand_id
1 'polypeptide(L)'
;MTKTNKAFAYITNTAREERKVARVLSGWSADHSPSVVDIGEIDHTTRERLEHLQAHLYSSCTGLKDSRLNVSSKVCSSLTAHLVRYYPHVKALAPEAPIVMRVEECMAAAGITTADMLAWSVVLREAATAPALEHERNEKKPESCKGNEHLLAVIEELIASNRAMAARLTVVEAALLKPKATQETTEVAQTQDMSDHEPKPKRRKKKVTDLSTTWYEWYTRIPRVWDSADRHKKSESRHIVAFMKLFLDAGFVLNPKATNYKDDVLCVGQ
;
A
#
# COMPACT_ATOMS: atom_id res chain seq x y z
N MET A 1 17.44 27.19 43.79
CA MET A 1 17.08 26.85 42.39
C MET A 1 18.16 25.91 41.84
N THR A 2 17.84 24.64 41.65
CA THR A 2 18.76 23.62 41.14
C THR A 2 19.02 23.85 39.65
N LYS A 3 20.26 24.20 39.29
CA LYS A 3 20.76 24.24 37.91
C LYS A 3 20.77 22.80 37.37
N THR A 4 19.68 22.36 36.74
CA THR A 4 19.68 21.13 35.95
C THR A 4 20.62 21.30 34.76
N ASN A 5 21.62 20.44 34.69
CA ASN A 5 22.65 20.46 33.65
C ASN A 5 21.99 20.26 32.27
N LYS A 6 22.25 21.17 31.33
CA LYS A 6 21.71 21.14 29.95
C LYS A 6 21.95 19.79 29.25
N ALA A 7 23.06 19.11 29.55
CA ALA A 7 23.36 17.80 28.99
C ALA A 7 22.39 16.71 29.48
N PHE A 8 22.00 16.74 30.76
CA PHE A 8 21.01 15.80 31.30
C PHE A 8 19.62 16.05 30.71
N ALA A 9 19.22 17.32 30.60
CA ALA A 9 17.95 17.68 29.96
C ALA A 9 17.90 17.27 28.49
N TYR A 10 19.03 17.33 27.77
CA TYR A 10 19.14 16.83 26.40
C TYR A 10 18.94 15.31 26.37
N ILE A 11 19.74 14.55 27.11
CA ILE A 11 19.67 13.07 27.15
C ILE A 11 18.27 12.55 27.49
N THR A 12 17.58 13.17 28.46
CA THR A 12 16.23 12.74 28.85
C THR A 12 15.14 13.18 27.87
N ASN A 13 15.34 14.29 27.14
CA ASN A 13 14.36 14.78 26.17
C ASN A 13 14.59 14.24 24.76
N THR A 14 15.76 13.68 24.42
CA THR A 14 16.05 13.19 23.05
C THR A 14 14.98 12.22 22.58
N ALA A 15 14.60 11.23 23.40
CA ALA A 15 13.54 10.29 23.04
C ALA A 15 12.16 10.95 22.86
N ARG A 16 11.87 12.03 23.61
CA ARG A 16 10.62 12.79 23.44
C ARG A 16 10.64 13.57 22.13
N GLU A 17 11.72 14.28 21.85
CA GLU A 17 11.89 15.08 20.63
C GLU A 17 11.97 14.19 19.38
N GLU A 18 12.65 13.06 19.45
CA GLU A 18 12.65 12.05 18.37
C GLU A 18 11.25 11.53 18.06
N ARG A 19 10.42 11.27 19.08
CA ARG A 19 9.01 10.88 18.86
C ARG A 19 8.20 12.00 18.22
N LYS A 20 8.52 13.28 18.48
CA LYS A 20 7.86 14.41 17.82
C LYS A 20 8.30 14.51 16.35
N VAL A 21 9.60 14.36 16.09
CA VAL A 21 10.15 14.32 14.73
C VAL A 21 9.54 13.18 13.93
N ALA A 22 9.49 11.96 14.50
CA ALA A 22 8.87 10.81 13.84
C ALA A 22 7.39 11.05 13.49
N ARG A 23 6.64 11.74 14.37
CA ARG A 23 5.25 12.15 14.11
C ARG A 23 5.15 13.15 12.96
N VAL A 24 5.98 14.18 12.95
CA VAL A 24 6.02 15.17 11.86
C VAL A 24 6.37 14.49 10.54
N LEU A 25 7.33 13.56 10.54
CA LEU A 25 7.72 12.80 9.35
C LEU A 25 6.62 11.85 8.85
N SER A 26 5.75 11.36 9.73
CA SER A 26 4.57 10.57 9.36
C SER A 26 3.34 11.41 9.04
N GLY A 27 3.47 12.75 8.97
CA GLY A 27 2.39 13.67 8.59
C GLY A 27 1.48 14.12 9.75
N TRP A 28 1.86 13.83 10.99
CA TRP A 28 1.11 14.21 12.20
C TRP A 28 1.70 15.47 12.85
N SER A 29 0.92 16.17 13.67
CA SER A 29 1.46 17.28 14.46
C SER A 29 2.42 16.78 15.54
N ALA A 30 3.41 17.61 15.90
CA ALA A 30 4.46 17.25 16.86
C ALA A 30 3.91 16.83 18.23
N ASP A 31 2.76 17.38 18.64
CA ASP A 31 2.11 17.09 19.92
C ASP A 31 0.92 16.13 19.77
N HIS A 32 0.64 15.64 18.57
CA HIS A 32 -0.44 14.68 18.35
C HIS A 32 -0.14 13.36 19.08
N SER A 33 -1.15 12.80 19.75
CA SER A 33 -1.14 11.43 20.25
C SER A 33 -1.97 10.56 19.30
N PRO A 34 -1.37 9.95 18.26
CA PRO A 34 -2.12 9.07 17.37
C PRO A 34 -2.70 7.91 18.17
N SER A 35 -4.01 7.70 18.08
CA SER A 35 -4.63 6.49 18.60
C SER A 35 -4.21 5.34 17.70
N VAL A 36 -3.58 4.33 18.29
CA VAL A 36 -3.27 3.09 17.60
C VAL A 36 -4.58 2.33 17.47
N VAL A 37 -5.08 2.20 16.25
CA VAL A 37 -6.27 1.40 15.97
C VAL A 37 -5.98 -0.04 16.38
N ASP A 38 -6.83 -0.60 17.23
CA ASP A 38 -6.74 -1.95 17.75
C ASP A 38 -8.04 -2.71 17.52
N ILE A 39 -7.93 -4.02 17.33
CA ILE A 39 -9.09 -4.91 17.13
C ILE A 39 -9.89 -5.09 18.41
N GLY A 40 -9.31 -4.75 19.57
CA GLY A 40 -9.97 -4.81 20.88
C GLY A 40 -11.31 -4.07 20.92
N GLU A 41 -11.48 -3.01 20.14
CA GLU A 41 -12.69 -2.17 20.11
C GLU A 41 -13.82 -2.74 19.24
N ILE A 42 -13.58 -3.82 18.49
CA ILE A 42 -14.59 -4.45 17.62
C ILE A 42 -15.42 -5.47 18.41
N ASP A 43 -16.60 -5.84 17.89
CA ASP A 43 -17.46 -6.87 18.45
C ASP A 43 -16.73 -8.21 18.62
N HIS A 44 -17.20 -9.02 19.58
CA HIS A 44 -16.56 -10.28 19.96
C HIS A 44 -16.47 -11.28 18.80
N THR A 45 -17.49 -11.35 17.95
CA THR A 45 -17.55 -12.33 16.87
C THR A 45 -16.54 -12.02 15.78
N THR A 46 -16.40 -10.74 15.42
CA THR A 46 -15.35 -10.27 14.51
C THR A 46 -13.96 -10.47 15.10
N ARG A 47 -13.79 -10.25 16.41
CA ARG A 47 -12.50 -10.48 17.09
C ARG A 47 -12.04 -11.92 16.97
N GLU A 48 -12.90 -12.90 17.24
CA GLU A 48 -12.55 -14.33 17.12
C GLU A 48 -12.12 -14.69 15.70
N ARG A 49 -12.85 -14.21 14.69
CA ARG A 49 -12.49 -14.45 13.28
C ARG A 49 -11.15 -13.80 12.93
N LEU A 50 -10.87 -12.61 13.44
CA LEU A 50 -9.59 -11.93 13.25
C LEU A 50 -8.45 -12.63 13.99
N GLU A 51 -8.68 -13.23 15.16
CA GLU A 51 -7.69 -14.05 15.86
C GLU A 51 -7.29 -15.29 15.05
N HIS A 52 -8.25 -15.95 14.38
CA HIS A 52 -7.96 -17.04 13.45
C HIS A 52 -7.12 -16.56 12.26
N LEU A 53 -7.46 -15.40 11.69
CA LEU A 53 -6.66 -14.78 10.63
C LEU A 53 -5.24 -14.46 11.09
N GLN A 54 -5.09 -13.92 12.31
CA GLN A 54 -3.79 -13.61 12.91
C GLN A 54 -2.90 -14.84 13.06
N ALA A 55 -3.49 -15.97 13.48
CA ALA A 55 -2.75 -17.23 13.60
C ALA A 55 -2.13 -17.66 12.27
N HIS A 56 -2.83 -17.44 11.15
CA HIS A 56 -2.29 -17.72 9.82
C HIS A 56 -1.26 -16.68 9.36
N LEU A 57 -1.58 -15.39 9.51
CA LEU A 57 -0.72 -14.27 9.07
C LEU A 57 0.64 -14.26 9.78
N TYR A 58 0.65 -14.50 11.10
CA TYR A 58 1.84 -14.36 11.93
C TYR A 58 2.37 -15.70 12.46
N SER A 59 2.02 -16.82 11.82
CA SER A 59 2.49 -18.16 12.17
C SER A 59 4.02 -18.28 12.23
N SER A 60 4.76 -17.48 11.45
CA SER A 60 6.23 -17.46 11.46
C SER A 60 6.84 -16.66 12.62
N CYS A 61 6.03 -15.83 13.28
CA CYS A 61 6.49 -14.82 14.25
C CYS A 61 5.77 -14.91 15.60
N THR A 62 4.88 -15.89 15.77
CA THR A 62 4.13 -16.17 17.00
C THR A 62 4.17 -17.68 17.28
N GLY A 63 4.00 -18.09 18.54
CA GLY A 63 4.03 -19.51 18.92
C GLY A 63 5.41 -20.18 18.81
N LEU A 64 6.49 -19.42 18.66
CA LEU A 64 7.86 -19.96 18.61
C LEU A 64 8.31 -20.48 19.98
N LYS A 65 9.18 -21.50 19.97
CA LYS A 65 9.76 -22.10 21.19
C LYS A 65 10.55 -21.09 22.02
N ASP A 66 11.30 -20.20 21.37
CA ASP A 66 11.97 -19.08 22.04
C ASP A 66 11.01 -17.89 22.13
N SER A 67 10.49 -17.66 23.33
CA SER A 67 9.50 -16.60 23.57
C SER A 67 10.01 -15.20 23.29
N ARG A 68 11.34 -14.98 23.26
CA ARG A 68 11.96 -13.67 23.00
C ARG A 68 11.89 -13.24 21.54
N LEU A 69 11.67 -14.21 20.63
CA LEU A 69 11.53 -13.96 19.20
C LEU A 69 10.06 -13.74 18.79
N ASN A 70 9.11 -13.99 19.69
CA ASN A 70 7.70 -13.82 19.41
C ASN A 70 7.32 -12.34 19.38
N VAL A 71 6.57 -11.96 18.35
CA VAL A 71 5.92 -10.65 18.28
C VAL A 71 4.79 -10.60 19.30
N SER A 72 4.69 -9.50 20.04
CA SER A 72 3.64 -9.35 21.06
C SER A 72 2.24 -9.34 20.44
N SER A 73 1.26 -9.94 21.11
CA SER A 73 -0.14 -9.98 20.66
C SER A 73 -0.71 -8.59 20.33
N LYS A 74 -0.38 -7.56 21.13
CA LYS A 74 -0.81 -6.17 20.86
C LYS A 74 -0.32 -5.64 19.51
N VAL A 75 0.92 -5.99 19.14
CA VAL A 75 1.49 -5.60 17.84
C VAL A 75 0.78 -6.35 16.71
N CYS A 76 0.54 -7.64 16.86
CA CYS A 76 -0.22 -8.44 15.89
C CYS A 76 -1.64 -7.88 15.69
N SER A 77 -2.34 -7.53 16.77
CA SER A 77 -3.68 -6.93 16.69
C SER A 77 -3.67 -5.58 15.98
N SER A 78 -2.73 -4.71 16.32
CA SER A 78 -2.60 -3.42 15.64
C SER A 78 -2.27 -3.55 14.16
N LEU A 79 -1.30 -4.40 13.80
CA LEU A 79 -0.94 -4.65 12.40
C LEU A 79 -2.12 -5.22 11.61
N THR A 80 -2.90 -6.09 12.23
CA THR A 80 -4.10 -6.68 11.62
C THR A 80 -5.21 -5.64 11.45
N ALA A 81 -5.43 -4.74 12.42
CA ALA A 81 -6.37 -3.64 12.25
C ALA A 81 -6.00 -2.76 11.05
N HIS A 82 -4.71 -2.40 10.91
CA HIS A 82 -4.24 -1.63 9.76
C HIS A 82 -4.39 -2.41 8.46
N LEU A 83 -4.05 -3.69 8.46
CA LEU A 83 -4.23 -4.56 7.31
C LEU A 83 -5.69 -4.57 6.86
N VAL A 84 -6.64 -4.86 7.75
CA VAL A 84 -8.07 -4.88 7.44
C VAL A 84 -8.54 -3.52 6.91
N ARG A 85 -8.09 -2.42 7.53
CA ARG A 85 -8.47 -1.05 7.12
C ARG A 85 -8.02 -0.70 5.70
N TYR A 86 -6.83 -1.12 5.29
CA TYR A 86 -6.22 -0.71 4.02
C TYR A 86 -6.25 -1.80 2.94
N TYR A 87 -6.51 -3.06 3.29
CA TYR A 87 -6.51 -4.19 2.36
C TYR A 87 -7.38 -3.97 1.11
N PRO A 88 -8.63 -3.45 1.21
CA PRO A 88 -9.43 -3.17 0.02
C PRO A 88 -8.75 -2.23 -0.98
N HIS A 89 -8.01 -1.23 -0.48
CA HIS A 89 -7.30 -0.27 -1.32
C HIS A 89 -6.06 -0.91 -1.94
N VAL A 90 -5.30 -1.69 -1.15
CA VAL A 90 -4.11 -2.40 -1.64
C VAL A 90 -4.49 -3.40 -2.72
N LYS A 91 -5.58 -4.15 -2.52
CA LYS A 91 -6.11 -5.10 -3.51
C LYS A 91 -6.56 -4.41 -4.80
N ALA A 92 -7.24 -3.26 -4.71
CA ALA A 92 -7.65 -2.50 -5.89
C ALA A 92 -6.46 -1.93 -6.68
N LEU A 93 -5.40 -1.52 -5.99
CA LEU A 93 -4.20 -0.93 -6.62
C LEU A 93 -3.29 -1.98 -7.25
N ALA A 94 -3.08 -3.12 -6.58
CA ALA A 94 -2.14 -4.14 -7.02
C ALA A 94 -2.62 -5.55 -6.59
N PRO A 95 -3.58 -6.15 -7.31
CA PRO A 95 -4.17 -7.44 -6.94
C PRO A 95 -3.15 -8.58 -6.93
N GLU A 96 -2.15 -8.54 -7.82
CA GLU A 96 -1.11 -9.56 -7.95
C GLU A 96 0.09 -9.34 -7.01
N ALA A 97 0.03 -8.33 -6.13
CA ALA A 97 1.13 -8.06 -5.21
C ALA A 97 1.30 -9.25 -4.23
N PRO A 98 2.55 -9.64 -3.88
CA PRO A 98 2.79 -10.74 -2.95
C PRO A 98 2.07 -10.60 -1.61
N ILE A 99 1.89 -9.38 -1.13
CA ILE A 99 1.13 -9.09 0.08
C ILE A 99 -0.37 -9.42 -0.07
N VAL A 100 -0.97 -9.12 -1.23
CA VAL A 100 -2.39 -9.42 -1.49
C VAL A 100 -2.60 -10.92 -1.59
N MET A 101 -1.77 -11.61 -2.38
CA MET A 101 -1.82 -13.07 -2.49
C MET A 101 -1.72 -13.74 -1.13
N ARG A 102 -0.76 -13.32 -0.29
CA ARG A 102 -0.58 -13.88 1.04
C ARG A 102 -1.80 -13.65 1.95
N VAL A 103 -2.37 -12.46 1.89
CA VAL A 103 -3.56 -12.13 2.69
C VAL A 103 -4.76 -12.94 2.22
N GLU A 104 -4.95 -13.12 0.91
CA GLU A 104 -6.02 -13.95 0.35
C GLU A 104 -5.90 -15.43 0.73
N GLU A 105 -4.69 -15.99 0.71
CA GLU A 105 -4.44 -17.35 1.21
C GLU A 105 -4.84 -17.50 2.68
N CYS A 106 -4.42 -16.54 3.54
CA CYS A 106 -4.75 -16.57 4.96
C CYS A 106 -6.26 -16.34 5.21
N MET A 107 -6.90 -15.50 4.42
CA MET A 107 -8.35 -15.29 4.45
C MET A 107 -9.10 -16.56 4.07
N ALA A 108 -8.68 -17.24 3.00
CA ALA A 108 -9.26 -18.51 2.58
C ALA A 108 -9.12 -19.58 3.66
N ALA A 109 -7.95 -19.69 4.29
CA ALA A 109 -7.72 -20.61 5.40
C ALA A 109 -8.59 -20.30 6.64
N ALA A 110 -8.85 -19.01 6.91
CA ALA A 110 -9.67 -18.55 8.01
C ALA A 110 -11.18 -18.51 7.70
N GLY A 111 -11.62 -18.85 6.48
CA GLY A 111 -13.02 -18.72 6.07
C GLY A 111 -13.53 -17.27 6.06
N ILE A 112 -12.66 -16.31 5.72
CA ILE A 112 -12.96 -14.89 5.65
C ILE A 112 -13.08 -14.47 4.19
N THR A 113 -14.18 -13.79 3.86
CA THR A 113 -14.44 -13.31 2.51
C THR A 113 -13.92 -11.89 2.30
N THR A 114 -13.80 -11.46 1.04
CA THR A 114 -13.50 -10.06 0.71
C THR A 114 -14.57 -9.10 1.24
N ALA A 115 -15.84 -9.54 1.26
CA ALA A 115 -16.96 -8.78 1.82
C ALA A 115 -16.80 -8.57 3.34
N ASP A 116 -16.35 -9.59 4.08
CA ASP A 116 -16.05 -9.46 5.52
C ASP A 116 -14.96 -8.39 5.76
N MET A 117 -13.84 -8.48 5.01
CA MET A 117 -12.74 -7.51 5.12
C MET A 117 -13.19 -6.09 4.78
N LEU A 118 -14.02 -5.93 3.75
CA LEU A 118 -14.61 -4.64 3.39
C LEU A 118 -15.49 -4.08 4.51
N ALA A 119 -16.42 -4.89 5.04
CA ALA A 119 -17.30 -4.48 6.14
C ALA A 119 -16.50 -4.05 7.38
N TRP A 120 -15.49 -4.82 7.78
CA TRP A 120 -14.64 -4.48 8.92
C TRP A 120 -13.76 -3.25 8.65
N SER A 121 -13.34 -3.03 7.40
CA SER A 121 -12.58 -1.83 7.03
C SER A 121 -13.37 -0.53 7.22
N VAL A 122 -14.71 -0.57 7.08
CA VAL A 122 -15.61 0.56 7.32
C VAL A 122 -15.67 0.85 8.82
N VAL A 123 -15.96 -0.18 9.63
CA VAL A 123 -16.04 -0.07 11.09
C VAL A 123 -14.75 0.51 11.68
N LEU A 124 -13.60 0.00 11.23
CA LEU A 124 -12.29 0.48 11.67
C LEU A 124 -11.97 1.92 11.22
N ARG A 125 -12.56 2.37 10.10
CA ARG A 125 -12.38 3.74 9.61
C ARG A 125 -13.24 4.72 10.40
N GLU A 126 -14.46 4.33 10.76
CA GLU A 126 -15.38 5.09 11.62
C GLU A 126 -14.80 5.26 13.04
N ALA A 127 -14.29 4.17 13.62
CA ALA A 127 -13.60 4.21 14.92
C ALA A 127 -12.38 5.14 14.91
N ALA A 128 -11.64 5.20 13.79
CA ALA A 128 -10.50 6.09 13.64
C ALA A 128 -10.87 7.57 13.38
N THR A 129 -12.08 7.85 12.90
CA THR A 129 -12.59 9.23 12.74
C THR A 129 -13.17 9.83 14.01
N ALA A 130 -13.60 9.00 14.96
CA ALA A 130 -14.23 9.43 16.21
C ALA A 130 -13.34 10.30 17.15
N PRO A 131 -11.99 10.23 17.18
CA PRO A 131 -11.20 11.15 17.99
C PRO A 131 -10.82 12.45 17.26
N ALA A 132 -11.08 12.59 15.96
CA ALA A 132 -10.51 13.68 15.14
C ALA A 132 -11.49 14.83 14.85
N LEU A 133 -12.79 14.69 15.12
CA LEU A 133 -13.80 15.67 14.69
C LEU A 133 -14.15 16.76 15.71
N GLU A 134 -13.57 16.77 16.92
CA GLU A 134 -13.86 17.83 17.89
C GLU A 134 -12.87 19.02 17.86
N HIS A 135 -11.76 18.96 17.11
CA HIS A 135 -10.76 20.06 17.12
C HIS A 135 -10.49 20.75 15.76
N GLU A 136 -11.01 20.28 14.64
CA GLU A 136 -10.82 20.93 13.32
C GLU A 136 -12.12 21.41 12.66
N ARG A 137 -13.12 21.83 13.45
CA ARG A 137 -14.34 22.47 12.88
C ARG A 137 -14.18 23.96 12.59
N ASN A 138 -13.07 24.60 12.99
CA ASN A 138 -12.82 25.99 12.61
C ASN A 138 -11.69 26.09 11.58
N GLU A 139 -12.11 26.52 10.39
CA GLU A 139 -11.32 27.02 9.26
C GLU A 139 -11.03 26.07 8.07
N LYS A 140 -11.93 26.22 7.08
CA LYS A 140 -11.78 26.12 5.60
C LYS A 140 -12.44 24.91 4.90
N LYS A 141 -13.58 25.24 4.25
CA LYS A 141 -14.25 24.73 3.01
C LYS A 141 -14.27 23.21 2.70
N PRO A 142 -15.37 22.70 2.08
CA PRO A 142 -15.71 21.28 2.10
C PRO A 142 -14.86 20.47 1.12
N GLU A 143 -14.07 19.52 1.63
CA GLU A 143 -13.59 18.38 0.82
C GLU A 143 -14.75 17.38 0.64
N SER A 144 -15.70 17.73 -0.23
CA SER A 144 -16.59 16.74 -0.85
C SER A 144 -15.78 15.97 -1.90
N CYS A 145 -15.20 14.81 -1.55
CA CYS A 145 -14.93 13.75 -2.54
C CYS A 145 -14.40 12.41 -2.01
N LYS A 146 -13.83 12.28 -0.80
CA LYS A 146 -13.23 10.99 -0.40
C LYS A 146 -14.24 9.93 0.06
N GLY A 147 -15.41 10.34 0.54
CA GLY A 147 -16.48 9.42 0.95
C GLY A 147 -17.23 8.80 -0.23
N ASN A 148 -17.34 9.52 -1.35
CA ASN A 148 -18.13 9.08 -2.50
C ASN A 148 -17.42 8.00 -3.32
N GLU A 149 -16.09 8.04 -3.45
CA GLU A 149 -15.32 6.99 -4.15
C GLU A 149 -15.49 5.61 -3.50
N HIS A 150 -15.55 5.57 -2.17
CA HIS A 150 -15.74 4.32 -1.44
C HIS A 150 -17.16 3.78 -1.58
N LEU A 151 -18.17 4.65 -1.49
CA LEU A 151 -19.56 4.27 -1.73
C LEU A 151 -19.76 3.73 -3.15
N LEU A 152 -19.08 4.33 -4.14
CA LEU A 152 -19.07 3.83 -5.52
C LEU A 152 -18.46 2.43 -5.62
N ALA A 153 -17.31 2.18 -4.97
CA ALA A 153 -16.70 0.85 -4.94
C ALA A 153 -17.60 -0.21 -4.28
N VAL A 154 -18.30 0.15 -3.20
CA VAL A 154 -19.28 -0.75 -2.55
C VAL A 154 -20.45 -1.06 -3.49
N ILE A 155 -20.95 -0.06 -4.21
CA ILE A 155 -22.04 -0.24 -5.18
C ILE A 155 -21.59 -1.14 -6.33
N GLU A 156 -20.38 -0.95 -6.86
CA GLU A 156 -19.81 -1.78 -7.93
C GLU A 156 -19.67 -3.25 -7.51
N GLU A 157 -19.15 -3.50 -6.31
CA GLU A 157 -19.00 -4.86 -5.77
C GLU A 157 -20.36 -5.52 -5.52
N LEU A 158 -21.34 -4.76 -5.03
CA LEU A 158 -22.71 -5.25 -4.82
C LEU A 158 -23.39 -5.61 -6.15
N ILE A 159 -23.17 -4.80 -7.21
CA ILE A 159 -23.65 -5.09 -8.56
C ILE A 159 -22.98 -6.36 -9.11
N ALA A 160 -21.67 -6.51 -8.94
CA ALA A 160 -20.93 -7.70 -9.38
C ALA A 160 -21.42 -8.96 -8.67
N SER A 161 -21.60 -8.89 -7.34
CA SER A 161 -22.15 -9.99 -6.53
C SER A 161 -23.57 -10.36 -6.95
N ASN A 162 -24.45 -9.37 -7.16
CA ASN A 162 -25.81 -9.61 -7.64
C ASN A 162 -25.84 -10.26 -9.04
N ARG A 163 -24.94 -9.85 -9.95
CA ARG A 163 -24.81 -10.49 -11.27
C ARG A 163 -24.34 -11.93 -11.16
N ALA A 164 -23.37 -12.21 -10.29
CA ALA A 164 -22.89 -13.57 -10.04
C ALA A 164 -23.98 -14.45 -9.42
N MET A 165 -24.78 -13.92 -8.49
CA MET A 165 -25.93 -14.62 -7.92
C MET A 165 -27.01 -14.89 -8.97
N ALA A 166 -27.33 -13.91 -9.83
CA ALA A 166 -28.26 -14.09 -10.93
C ALA A 166 -27.78 -15.18 -11.91
N ALA A 167 -26.50 -15.19 -12.27
CA ALA A 167 -25.92 -16.23 -13.14
C ALA A 167 -25.95 -17.63 -12.49
N ARG A 168 -25.71 -17.72 -11.18
CA ARG A 168 -25.85 -19.00 -10.46
C ARG A 168 -27.31 -19.45 -10.40
N LEU A 169 -28.23 -18.51 -10.24
CA LEU A 169 -29.66 -18.77 -10.20
C LEU A 169 -30.16 -19.26 -11.57
N THR A 170 -29.72 -18.67 -12.68
CA THR A 170 -30.07 -19.16 -14.02
C THR A 170 -29.51 -20.56 -14.29
N VAL A 171 -28.30 -20.89 -13.80
CA VAL A 171 -27.75 -22.24 -13.88
C VAL A 171 -28.58 -23.24 -13.07
N VAL A 172 -29.01 -22.86 -11.86
CA VAL A 172 -29.87 -23.70 -11.00
C VAL A 172 -31.26 -23.87 -11.62
N GLU A 173 -31.85 -22.80 -12.16
CA GLU A 173 -33.14 -22.83 -12.87
C GLU A 173 -33.07 -23.69 -14.13
N ALA A 174 -31.99 -23.58 -14.92
CA ALA A 174 -31.75 -24.43 -16.08
C ALA A 174 -31.52 -25.90 -15.71
N ALA A 175 -30.92 -26.17 -14.54
CA ALA A 175 -30.77 -27.52 -14.01
C ALA A 175 -32.12 -28.09 -13.52
N LEU A 176 -33.02 -27.25 -13.01
CA LEU A 176 -34.36 -27.63 -12.56
C LEU A 176 -35.36 -27.82 -13.72
N LEU A 177 -35.22 -27.04 -14.80
CA LEU A 177 -36.20 -26.95 -15.89
C LEU A 177 -35.82 -27.74 -17.15
N LYS A 178 -35.21 -28.92 -17.05
CA LYS A 178 -34.94 -29.73 -18.26
C LYS A 178 -36.24 -30.23 -18.90
N PRO A 179 -36.53 -29.77 -20.13
CA PRO A 179 -36.64 -30.68 -21.26
C PRO A 179 -35.55 -30.46 -22.32
N LYS A 180 -35.55 -31.38 -23.29
CA LYS A 180 -34.50 -31.87 -24.19
C LYS A 180 -34.28 -30.99 -25.44
N ALA A 181 -33.02 -30.91 -25.90
CA ALA A 181 -32.55 -30.61 -27.29
C ALA A 181 -32.75 -29.14 -27.79
N THR A 182 -32.00 -28.50 -28.69
CA THR A 182 -30.97 -28.81 -29.72
C THR A 182 -30.21 -27.50 -30.05
N GLN A 183 -29.04 -27.63 -30.70
CA GLN A 183 -28.15 -26.61 -31.28
C GLN A 183 -28.83 -25.64 -32.29
N GLU A 184 -28.22 -24.45 -32.47
CA GLU A 184 -27.80 -23.76 -33.73
C GLU A 184 -27.65 -22.24 -33.47
N THR A 185 -26.47 -21.62 -33.71
CA THR A 185 -26.04 -20.83 -34.91
C THR A 185 -26.97 -19.62 -35.19
N THR A 186 -26.61 -18.37 -35.48
CA THR A 186 -25.48 -17.72 -36.20
C THR A 186 -25.59 -16.18 -36.05
N GLU A 187 -24.50 -15.45 -36.36
CA GLU A 187 -24.42 -14.14 -37.06
C GLU A 187 -24.88 -12.80 -36.41
N VAL A 188 -23.95 -11.82 -36.21
CA VAL A 188 -23.54 -10.66 -37.08
C VAL A 188 -24.49 -9.45 -36.89
N ALA A 189 -24.10 -8.19 -36.65
CA ALA A 189 -23.23 -7.31 -37.45
C ALA A 189 -23.01 -5.93 -36.77
N GLN A 190 -21.85 -5.30 -37.07
CA GLN A 190 -21.68 -3.88 -37.51
C GLN A 190 -21.88 -2.75 -36.47
N THR A 191 -21.14 -1.62 -36.42
CA THR A 191 -20.14 -0.98 -37.31
C THR A 191 -19.49 0.22 -36.58
N GLN A 192 -18.22 0.53 -36.94
CA GLN A 192 -17.57 1.84 -37.25
C GLN A 192 -17.91 3.11 -36.41
N ASP A 193 -17.04 4.10 -36.18
CA ASP A 193 -15.87 4.57 -36.91
C ASP A 193 -14.98 5.48 -36.02
N MET A 194 -13.79 5.74 -36.50
CA MET A 194 -12.70 6.55 -35.94
C MET A 194 -13.00 8.05 -35.84
N SER A 195 -12.29 8.75 -34.94
CA SER A 195 -11.74 10.07 -35.28
C SER A 195 -10.60 10.48 -34.34
N ASP A 196 -9.45 10.76 -34.97
CA ASP A 196 -8.25 11.36 -34.41
C ASP A 196 -8.47 12.81 -33.98
N HIS A 197 -7.90 13.19 -32.85
CA HIS A 197 -7.46 14.57 -32.64
C HIS A 197 -6.22 14.62 -31.74
N GLU A 198 -5.08 14.91 -32.35
CA GLU A 198 -3.92 15.48 -31.64
C GLU A 198 -4.26 16.90 -31.17
N PRO A 199 -3.76 17.33 -29.99
CA PRO A 199 -2.94 18.54 -30.04
C PRO A 199 -1.73 18.52 -29.08
N LYS A 200 -0.59 18.98 -29.59
CA LYS A 200 0.59 19.46 -28.84
C LYS A 200 0.39 20.93 -28.39
N PRO A 201 1.36 21.58 -27.71
CA PRO A 201 1.87 21.32 -26.37
C PRO A 201 1.84 22.60 -25.50
N LYS A 202 2.02 22.46 -24.18
CA LYS A 202 2.88 23.29 -23.29
C LYS A 202 2.37 23.29 -21.86
N ARG A 203 3.15 22.69 -20.96
CA ARG A 203 3.50 23.32 -19.69
C ARG A 203 4.86 22.77 -19.29
N ARG A 204 5.86 23.65 -19.14
CA ARG A 204 7.22 23.30 -18.71
C ARG A 204 7.14 22.58 -17.35
N LYS A 205 7.09 21.26 -17.36
CA LYS A 205 7.37 20.43 -16.20
C LYS A 205 8.89 20.42 -16.03
N LYS A 206 9.35 20.55 -14.78
CA LYS A 206 10.76 20.33 -14.42
C LYS A 206 11.23 19.05 -15.12
N LYS A 207 12.40 19.11 -15.76
CA LYS A 207 12.98 18.01 -16.54
C LYS A 207 12.88 16.74 -15.70
N VAL A 208 12.01 15.81 -16.09
CA VAL A 208 11.94 14.49 -15.47
C VAL A 208 13.32 13.89 -15.70
N THR A 209 14.09 13.73 -14.63
CA THR A 209 15.36 13.03 -14.70
C THR A 209 15.02 11.59 -14.97
N ASP A 210 15.24 11.17 -16.21
CA ASP A 210 15.11 9.78 -16.61
C ASP A 210 15.99 8.91 -15.69
N LEU A 211 15.41 7.82 -15.19
CA LEU A 211 16.02 6.95 -14.17
C LEU A 211 17.31 6.35 -14.72
N SER A 212 17.27 5.88 -15.98
CA SER A 212 18.41 5.30 -16.68
C SER A 212 19.53 6.33 -16.87
N THR A 213 19.17 7.58 -17.21
CA THR A 213 20.11 8.69 -17.32
C THR A 213 20.78 9.00 -15.97
N THR A 214 20.02 8.98 -14.87
CA THR A 214 20.55 9.25 -13.52
C THR A 214 21.49 8.12 -13.06
N TRP A 215 21.14 6.88 -13.36
CA TRP A 215 21.97 5.71 -13.13
C TRP A 215 23.28 5.77 -13.90
N TYR A 216 23.21 6.07 -15.19
CA TYR A 216 24.38 6.18 -16.04
C TYR A 216 25.30 7.35 -15.61
N GLU A 217 24.74 8.53 -15.33
CA GLU A 217 25.50 9.68 -14.81
C GLU A 217 26.21 9.34 -13.50
N TRP A 218 25.54 8.61 -12.59
CA TRP A 218 26.08 8.26 -11.28
C TRP A 218 27.41 7.51 -11.38
N TYR A 219 27.53 6.56 -12.33
CA TYR A 219 28.72 5.73 -12.46
C TYR A 219 29.76 6.25 -13.47
N THR A 220 29.35 7.03 -14.47
CA THR A 220 30.23 7.41 -15.59
C THR A 220 30.69 8.87 -15.60
N ARG A 221 30.04 9.76 -14.84
CA ARG A 221 30.42 11.18 -14.78
C ARG A 221 31.78 11.37 -14.07
N ILE A 222 32.58 12.32 -14.56
CA ILE A 222 33.86 12.73 -13.96
C ILE A 222 33.81 14.26 -13.73
N PRO A 223 34.02 14.77 -12.51
CA PRO A 223 34.11 14.05 -11.23
C PRO A 223 32.85 13.24 -10.93
N ARG A 224 32.98 12.19 -10.12
CA ARG A 224 31.86 11.30 -9.83
C ARG A 224 30.74 12.05 -9.12
N VAL A 225 29.49 11.64 -9.33
CA VAL A 225 28.32 12.38 -8.80
C VAL A 225 28.31 12.41 -7.27
N TRP A 226 28.86 11.39 -6.61
CA TRP A 226 29.03 11.41 -5.16
C TRP A 226 30.15 12.34 -4.65
N ASP A 227 31.02 12.84 -5.54
CA ASP A 227 32.02 13.87 -5.26
C ASP A 227 31.51 15.28 -5.65
N SER A 228 30.25 15.39 -6.08
CA SER A 228 29.61 16.68 -6.41
C SER A 228 29.46 17.57 -5.18
N ALA A 229 29.77 18.87 -5.35
CA ALA A 229 29.52 19.91 -4.34
C ALA A 229 28.03 20.20 -4.13
N ASP A 230 27.18 19.88 -5.13
CA ASP A 230 25.73 19.99 -5.03
C ASP A 230 25.15 18.85 -4.19
N ARG A 231 24.87 19.15 -2.92
CA ARG A 231 24.32 18.20 -1.95
C ARG A 231 22.93 17.71 -2.32
N HIS A 232 22.10 18.54 -2.93
CA HIS A 232 20.72 18.20 -3.29
C HIS A 232 20.71 17.20 -4.46
N LYS A 233 21.44 17.52 -5.54
CA LYS A 233 21.59 16.60 -6.68
C LYS A 233 22.22 15.28 -6.24
N LYS A 234 23.22 15.33 -5.35
CA LYS A 234 23.85 14.12 -4.80
C LYS A 234 22.86 13.27 -4.00
N SER A 235 22.04 13.86 -3.14
CA SER A 235 21.04 13.10 -2.37
C SER A 235 19.97 12.51 -3.28
N GLU A 236 19.43 13.26 -4.23
CA GLU A 236 18.41 12.76 -5.15
C GLU A 236 18.93 11.60 -6.02
N SER A 237 20.09 11.76 -6.65
CA SER A 237 20.69 10.69 -7.45
C SER A 237 21.03 9.45 -6.60
N ARG A 238 21.40 9.62 -5.33
CA ARG A 238 21.65 8.51 -4.42
C ARG A 238 20.39 7.70 -4.13
N HIS A 239 19.24 8.35 -3.90
CA HIS A 239 17.98 7.65 -3.65
C HIS A 239 17.50 6.89 -4.90
N ILE A 240 17.62 7.51 -6.08
CA ILE A 240 17.27 6.87 -7.36
C ILE A 240 18.13 5.63 -7.61
N VAL A 241 19.45 5.72 -7.42
CA VAL A 241 20.37 4.59 -7.62
C VAL A 241 20.16 3.51 -6.57
N ALA A 242 19.87 3.88 -5.32
CA ALA A 242 19.54 2.91 -4.27
C ALA A 242 18.25 2.14 -4.60
N PHE A 243 17.23 2.85 -5.10
CA PHE A 243 15.97 2.25 -5.55
C PHE A 243 16.19 1.28 -6.71
N MET A 244 16.93 1.67 -7.75
CA MET A 244 17.20 0.80 -8.91
C MET A 244 17.98 -0.47 -8.54
N LYS A 245 18.90 -0.39 -7.56
CA LYS A 245 19.65 -1.56 -7.08
C LYS A 245 18.78 -2.65 -6.44
N LEU A 246 17.59 -2.31 -5.96
CA LEU A 246 16.69 -3.28 -5.31
C LEU A 246 16.14 -4.32 -6.30
N PHE A 247 16.16 -4.01 -7.60
CA PHE A 247 15.59 -4.84 -8.66
C PHE A 247 16.65 -5.66 -9.42
N LEU A 248 17.85 -5.82 -8.85
CA LEU A 248 18.92 -6.60 -9.47
C LEU A 248 18.99 -8.00 -8.87
N ASP A 249 18.64 -9.01 -9.66
CA ASP A 249 18.38 -10.40 -9.25
C ASP A 249 19.57 -11.15 -8.60
N ALA A 250 20.81 -10.65 -8.71
CA ALA A 250 22.02 -11.31 -8.20
C ALA A 250 22.97 -10.37 -7.43
N GLY A 251 22.49 -9.19 -7.03
CA GLY A 251 23.35 -8.13 -6.49
C GLY A 251 24.12 -7.39 -7.59
N PHE A 252 24.87 -6.35 -7.18
CA PHE A 252 25.48 -5.39 -8.09
C PHE A 252 27.01 -5.41 -8.01
N VAL A 253 27.67 -5.90 -9.07
CA VAL A 253 29.13 -5.90 -9.19
C VAL A 253 29.54 -5.25 -10.50
N LEU A 254 30.00 -4.00 -10.45
CA LEU A 254 30.67 -3.36 -11.57
C LEU A 254 32.19 -3.43 -11.38
N ASN A 255 32.92 -3.86 -12.40
CA ASN A 255 34.38 -3.80 -12.40
C ASN A 255 34.84 -2.46 -13.03
N PRO A 256 35.36 -1.51 -12.24
CA PRO A 256 35.76 -0.19 -12.75
C PRO A 256 36.97 -0.23 -13.70
N LYS A 257 37.66 -1.37 -13.82
CA LYS A 257 38.80 -1.57 -14.72
C LYS A 257 38.42 -2.30 -16.02
N ALA A 258 37.16 -2.70 -16.17
CA ALA A 258 36.70 -3.39 -17.37
C ALA A 258 36.61 -2.42 -18.56
N THR A 259 37.00 -2.88 -19.75
CA THR A 259 36.97 -2.07 -20.98
C THR A 259 35.55 -1.73 -21.42
N ASN A 260 34.58 -2.57 -21.07
CA ASN A 260 33.14 -2.44 -21.31
C ASN A 260 32.37 -1.80 -20.13
N TYR A 261 33.06 -1.15 -19.19
CA TYR A 261 32.42 -0.59 -17.98
C TYR A 261 31.19 0.29 -18.25
N LYS A 262 31.22 1.13 -19.29
CA LYS A 262 30.09 2.01 -19.64
C LYS A 262 28.91 1.23 -20.20
N ASP A 263 29.17 0.21 -21.00
CA ASP A 263 28.14 -0.62 -21.63
C ASP A 263 27.46 -1.50 -20.57
N ASP A 264 28.23 -2.02 -19.62
CA ASP A 264 27.72 -2.77 -18.46
C ASP A 264 26.83 -1.87 -17.57
N VAL A 265 27.23 -0.61 -17.34
CA VAL A 265 26.42 0.35 -16.60
C VAL A 265 25.10 0.64 -17.32
N LEU A 266 25.12 0.79 -18.65
CA LEU A 266 23.93 1.04 -19.46
C LEU A 266 22.98 -0.15 -19.44
N CYS A 267 23.49 -1.36 -19.67
CA CYS A 267 22.70 -2.59 -19.71
C CYS A 267 21.98 -2.87 -18.37
N VAL A 268 22.61 -2.52 -17.24
CA VAL A 268 22.03 -2.71 -15.90
C VAL A 268 21.06 -1.57 -15.51
N GLY A 269 21.15 -0.43 -16.19
CA GLY A 269 20.39 0.78 -15.86
C GLY A 269 19.12 1.02 -16.65
N GLN A 270 18.76 0.11 -17.57
CA GLN A 270 17.54 0.16 -18.39
C GLN A 270 16.37 -0.53 -17.68
#